data_AF-A0A3M3WRQ3-F1
#
_entry.id   AF-A0A3M3WRQ3-F1
#
_cell.length_a   1.000
_cell.length_b   1.000
_cell.length_c   1.000
_cell.angle_alpha   90.00
_cell.angle_beta   90.00
_cell.angle_gamma   90.00
#
_symmetry.space_group_name_H-M   'P 1'
#
loop_
_entity.id
_entity.type
_entity.pdbx_description
1 polymer ?
#
loop_
_entity_poly.entity_id
_entity_poly.type
_entity_poly.pdbx_seq_one_letter_code
_entity_poly.pdbx_strand_id
1 'polypeptide(L)'
;MKKILIIGATSAIAHACARLWAAQGCDFFLVARDMEKLDSNAADLKARGAGRIDTHRLDVTHFSEHPAMLADCLAALGQIDIVLLAHGTLPDQKACEQYAGLAIQEFITNGASVIALLTLLARHFEVQRYGTLAVLSSVAGDRGRPSNYLYGSAKAAVSTFCDGLQARMFKLGVHVVTIKPGFCRHAHDPRPAVACLAGCATGSCCGAHRQGHRARVYKPLCAGLLGMDHVGDSRDSTAIIQKARPLSDMPLLSGWRYRAVLLSVVFSALGYLGFSLWGGWQAVSAATGKVGVQGIGLVLLMSAINYALRFGRWQLYLEVLGHPLAWRQSLRIYLAGFALTTTPGKAGEALRGVLLRPLGVPYPQSFAAFFSERLSDLLAIVLLTLFGLSWYPQAQPMIFIGLALVLAGLLVLSQGHLLKRMRGALPTEKSTRLHRLRRQLFDILLAARQCLHGRVLLTASLLRLLAWSAEALAFYWMLGWMGAQIPLTFAVFTYALAMLAGALSFMPGGLGSAEAVMVGLLMFKGMPGADAIAATLLIRLATLWFAVAIGAVMLSRFNAAPPGRQP
;
A
#
# COMPACT_ATOMS: atom_id res chain seq x y z
N MET A 1 -26.03 -33.93 13.53
CA MET A 1 -25.01 -34.01 12.47
C MET A 1 -25.40 -33.05 11.36
N LYS A 2 -24.46 -32.30 10.78
CA LYS A 2 -24.80 -31.31 9.75
C LYS A 2 -24.98 -31.96 8.38
N LYS A 3 -25.98 -31.52 7.62
CA LYS A 3 -26.32 -31.93 6.26
C LYS A 3 -25.74 -30.91 5.27
N ILE A 4 -24.81 -31.33 4.42
CA ILE A 4 -24.00 -30.43 3.58
C ILE A 4 -24.17 -30.76 2.10
N LEU A 5 -24.66 -29.78 1.32
CA LEU A 5 -24.71 -29.84 -0.13
C LEU A 5 -23.46 -29.17 -0.71
N ILE A 6 -22.70 -29.86 -1.57
CA ILE A 6 -21.53 -29.30 -2.24
C ILE A 6 -21.71 -29.37 -3.75
N ILE A 7 -21.79 -28.21 -4.41
CA ILE A 7 -21.87 -28.11 -5.87
C ILE A 7 -20.49 -27.73 -6.41
N GLY A 8 -19.93 -28.57 -7.28
CA GLY A 8 -18.52 -28.52 -7.66
C GLY A 8 -17.62 -29.28 -6.68
N ALA A 9 -18.07 -30.45 -6.21
CA ALA A 9 -17.38 -31.25 -5.20
C ALA A 9 -16.00 -31.79 -5.62
N THR A 10 -15.66 -31.72 -6.91
CA THR A 10 -14.32 -32.04 -7.44
C THR A 10 -13.33 -30.87 -7.35
N SER A 11 -13.76 -29.70 -6.87
CA SER A 11 -12.88 -28.57 -6.59
C SER A 11 -11.95 -28.88 -5.41
N ALA A 12 -10.65 -28.59 -5.55
CA ALA A 12 -9.67 -28.78 -4.48
C ALA A 12 -10.04 -28.02 -3.19
N ILE A 13 -10.66 -26.83 -3.33
CA ILE A 13 -11.15 -26.05 -2.18
C ILE A 13 -12.33 -26.79 -1.53
N ALA A 14 -13.27 -27.27 -2.34
CA ALA A 14 -14.45 -27.97 -1.84
C ALA A 14 -14.08 -29.28 -1.13
N HIS A 15 -13.22 -30.09 -1.74
CA HIS A 15 -12.76 -31.35 -1.17
C HIS A 15 -12.04 -31.13 0.17
N ALA A 16 -11.17 -30.14 0.28
CA ALA A 16 -10.50 -29.85 1.54
C ALA A 16 -11.45 -29.35 2.64
N CYS A 17 -12.50 -28.60 2.28
CA CYS A 17 -13.55 -28.22 3.24
C CYS A 17 -14.35 -29.45 3.68
N ALA A 18 -14.73 -30.30 2.73
CA ALA A 18 -15.45 -31.54 2.98
C ALA A 18 -14.66 -32.46 3.92
N ARG A 19 -13.34 -32.57 3.77
CA ARG A 19 -12.49 -33.37 4.68
C ARG A 19 -12.55 -32.91 6.14
N LEU A 20 -12.66 -31.61 6.39
CA LEU A 20 -12.82 -31.08 7.75
C LEU A 20 -14.20 -31.38 8.34
N TRP A 21 -15.24 -31.33 7.51
CA TRP A 21 -16.60 -31.65 7.91
C TRP A 21 -16.80 -33.17 8.07
N ALA A 22 -16.11 -33.99 7.28
CA ALA A 22 -16.14 -35.44 7.38
C ALA A 22 -15.65 -35.92 8.74
N ALA A 23 -14.57 -35.32 9.25
CA ALA A 23 -14.06 -35.61 10.60
C ALA A 23 -15.06 -35.30 11.74
N GLN A 24 -16.14 -34.57 11.45
CA GLN A 24 -17.21 -34.22 12.40
C GLN A 24 -18.45 -35.11 12.24
N GLY A 25 -18.41 -36.16 11.39
CA GLY A 25 -19.57 -37.01 11.14
C GLY A 25 -20.67 -36.33 10.34
N CYS A 26 -20.34 -35.33 9.51
CA CYS A 26 -21.32 -34.68 8.64
C CYS A 26 -21.82 -35.62 7.53
N ASP A 27 -23.04 -35.35 7.06
CA ASP A 27 -23.61 -36.00 5.89
C ASP A 27 -23.48 -35.09 4.67
N PHE A 28 -23.25 -35.68 3.50
CA PHE A 28 -22.92 -34.97 2.28
C PHE A 28 -23.81 -35.36 1.12
N PHE A 29 -24.22 -34.37 0.33
CA PHE A 29 -24.70 -34.55 -1.03
C PHE A 29 -23.72 -33.86 -1.98
N LEU A 30 -22.98 -34.64 -2.76
CA LEU A 30 -21.88 -34.16 -3.59
C LEU A 30 -22.31 -34.09 -5.05
N VAL A 31 -22.13 -32.93 -5.67
CA VAL A 31 -22.57 -32.67 -7.05
C VAL A 31 -21.37 -32.28 -7.91
N ALA A 32 -21.12 -33.02 -8.99
CA ALA A 32 -20.09 -32.72 -9.98
C ALA A 32 -20.39 -33.37 -11.34
N ARG A 33 -19.59 -33.03 -12.36
CA ARG A 33 -19.72 -33.59 -13.72
C ARG A 33 -18.95 -34.89 -13.93
N ASP A 34 -17.80 -34.98 -13.26
CA ASP A 34 -16.83 -36.07 -13.37
C ASP A 34 -17.08 -37.06 -12.24
N MET A 35 -17.74 -38.18 -12.56
CA MET A 35 -18.17 -39.16 -11.58
C MET A 35 -17.01 -39.94 -10.99
N GLU A 36 -15.97 -40.26 -11.76
CA GLU A 36 -14.80 -40.98 -11.25
C GLU A 36 -14.10 -40.19 -10.13
N LYS A 37 -13.88 -38.89 -10.32
CA LYS A 37 -13.32 -38.04 -9.26
C LYS A 37 -14.31 -37.82 -8.11
N LEU A 38 -15.60 -37.77 -8.39
CA LEU A 38 -16.63 -37.61 -7.37
C LEU A 38 -16.66 -38.82 -6.44
N ASP A 39 -16.61 -40.04 -7.01
CA ASP A 39 -16.58 -41.31 -6.29
C ASP A 39 -15.29 -41.46 -5.49
N SER A 40 -14.14 -41.08 -6.07
CA SER A 40 -12.87 -41.02 -5.35
C SER A 40 -12.93 -40.07 -4.15
N ASN A 41 -13.55 -38.89 -4.31
CA ASN A 41 -13.70 -37.93 -3.22
C ASN A 41 -14.67 -38.45 -2.15
N ALA A 42 -15.79 -39.08 -2.56
CA ALA A 42 -16.73 -39.71 -1.64
C ALA A 42 -16.06 -40.81 -0.79
N ALA A 43 -15.23 -41.66 -1.42
CA ALA A 43 -14.48 -42.70 -0.71
C ALA A 43 -13.50 -42.11 0.33
N ASP A 44 -12.74 -41.06 -0.03
CA ASP A 44 -11.84 -40.37 0.93
C ASP A 44 -12.61 -39.73 2.10
N LEU A 45 -13.77 -39.12 1.83
CA LEU A 45 -14.60 -38.52 2.89
C LEU A 45 -15.19 -39.58 3.81
N LYS A 46 -15.63 -40.72 3.27
CA LYS A 46 -16.13 -41.85 4.06
C LYS A 46 -15.04 -42.43 4.95
N ALA A 47 -13.83 -42.61 4.42
CA ALA A 47 -12.67 -43.06 5.19
C ALA A 47 -12.27 -42.10 6.33
N ARG A 48 -12.70 -40.83 6.26
CA ARG A 48 -12.44 -39.79 7.26
C ARG A 48 -13.56 -39.61 8.29
N GLY A 49 -14.58 -40.47 8.27
CA GLY A 49 -15.66 -40.46 9.25
C GLY A 49 -16.89 -39.67 8.84
N ALA A 50 -17.05 -39.31 7.57
CA ALA A 50 -18.34 -38.80 7.08
C ALA A 50 -19.44 -39.85 7.33
N GLY A 51 -20.64 -39.40 7.70
CA GLY A 51 -21.77 -40.28 8.00
C GLY A 51 -22.35 -40.90 6.73
N ARG A 52 -23.30 -40.18 6.12
CA ARG A 52 -23.91 -40.53 4.84
C ARG A 52 -23.32 -39.67 3.71
N ILE A 53 -23.06 -40.27 2.57
CA ILE A 53 -22.61 -39.57 1.36
C ILE A 53 -23.44 -40.07 0.19
N ASP A 54 -24.12 -39.14 -0.48
CA ASP A 54 -24.82 -39.37 -1.74
C ASP A 54 -24.16 -38.49 -2.82
N THR A 55 -24.15 -38.98 -4.06
CA THR A 55 -23.48 -38.32 -5.20
C THR A 55 -24.48 -38.11 -6.33
N HIS A 56 -24.39 -36.99 -7.02
CA HIS A 56 -25.26 -36.68 -8.16
C HIS A 56 -24.47 -36.04 -9.31
N ARG A 57 -24.67 -36.55 -10.52
CA ARG A 57 -24.03 -36.02 -11.73
C ARG A 57 -24.81 -34.81 -12.23
N LEU A 58 -24.17 -33.66 -12.39
CA LEU A 58 -24.81 -32.47 -12.96
C LEU A 58 -23.80 -31.61 -13.71
N ASP A 59 -24.12 -31.23 -14.96
CA ASP A 59 -23.53 -30.03 -15.55
C ASP A 59 -24.33 -28.80 -15.14
N VAL A 60 -23.66 -27.91 -14.40
CA VAL A 60 -24.24 -26.67 -13.89
C VAL A 60 -24.75 -25.73 -14.98
N THR A 61 -24.34 -25.90 -16.24
CA THR A 61 -24.88 -25.13 -17.37
C THR A 61 -26.24 -25.64 -17.85
N HIS A 62 -26.68 -26.84 -17.46
CA HIS A 62 -28.00 -27.37 -17.78
C HIS A 62 -29.04 -26.93 -16.73
N PHE A 63 -29.57 -25.72 -16.88
CA PHE A 63 -30.46 -25.11 -15.90
C PHE A 63 -31.75 -25.90 -15.63
N SER A 64 -32.24 -26.67 -16.61
CA SER A 64 -33.42 -27.53 -16.49
C SER A 64 -33.23 -28.69 -15.50
N GLU A 65 -32.00 -29.12 -15.26
CA GLU A 65 -31.68 -30.24 -14.36
C GLU A 65 -31.54 -29.81 -12.89
N HIS A 66 -31.40 -28.50 -12.62
CA HIS A 66 -31.18 -27.99 -11.27
C HIS A 66 -32.32 -28.31 -10.28
N PRO A 67 -33.62 -28.23 -10.66
CA PRO A 67 -34.71 -28.61 -9.76
C PRO A 67 -34.71 -30.09 -9.40
N ALA A 68 -34.37 -30.97 -10.34
CA ALA A 68 -34.29 -32.42 -10.10
C ALA A 68 -33.15 -32.74 -9.12
N MET A 69 -31.96 -32.17 -9.33
CA MET A 69 -30.84 -32.32 -8.40
C MET A 69 -31.19 -31.86 -6.98
N LEU A 70 -31.91 -30.74 -6.84
CA LEU A 70 -32.35 -30.25 -5.53
C LEU A 70 -33.39 -31.18 -4.89
N ALA A 71 -34.32 -31.74 -5.66
CA ALA A 71 -35.28 -32.71 -5.17
C ALA A 71 -34.59 -33.99 -4.65
N ASP A 72 -33.63 -34.53 -5.40
CA ASP A 72 -32.84 -35.70 -5.00
C ASP A 72 -32.02 -35.43 -3.73
N CYS A 73 -31.43 -34.23 -3.64
CA CYS A 73 -30.69 -33.78 -2.46
C CYS A 73 -31.59 -33.76 -1.21
N LEU A 74 -32.80 -33.21 -1.34
CA LEU A 74 -33.76 -33.15 -0.24
C LEU A 74 -34.31 -34.53 0.13
N ALA A 75 -34.51 -35.42 -0.85
CA ALA A 75 -34.88 -36.81 -0.57
C ALA A 75 -33.78 -37.58 0.19
N ALA A 76 -32.51 -37.30 -0.10
CA ALA A 76 -31.38 -37.95 0.54
C ALA A 76 -31.06 -37.39 1.94
N LEU A 77 -31.04 -36.06 2.09
CA LEU A 77 -30.60 -35.39 3.32
C LEU A 77 -31.76 -34.98 4.24
N GLY A 78 -32.98 -34.85 3.71
CA GLY A 78 -34.18 -34.31 4.39
C GLY A 78 -34.17 -32.79 4.54
N GLN A 79 -33.04 -32.22 4.97
CA GLN A 79 -32.83 -30.79 5.15
C GLN A 79 -31.39 -30.42 4.77
N ILE A 80 -31.11 -29.12 4.58
CA ILE A 80 -29.78 -28.66 4.19
C ILE A 80 -29.28 -27.58 5.17
N ASP A 81 -28.25 -27.87 5.95
CA ASP A 81 -27.67 -26.91 6.89
C ASP A 81 -26.69 -25.94 6.20
N ILE A 82 -25.89 -26.48 5.27
CA ILE A 82 -24.82 -25.74 4.58
C ILE A 82 -24.83 -26.10 3.10
N VAL A 83 -24.81 -25.08 2.24
CA VAL A 83 -24.51 -25.24 0.82
C VAL A 83 -23.17 -24.60 0.51
N LEU A 84 -22.29 -25.33 -0.17
CA LEU A 84 -21.04 -24.80 -0.72
C LEU A 84 -21.12 -24.81 -2.26
N LEU A 85 -21.22 -23.63 -2.86
CA LEU A 85 -21.11 -23.44 -4.31
C LEU A 85 -19.65 -23.16 -4.67
N ALA A 86 -18.97 -24.17 -5.18
CA ALA A 86 -17.54 -24.16 -5.47
C ALA A 86 -17.20 -24.50 -6.93
N HIS A 87 -18.20 -24.63 -7.80
CA HIS A 87 -17.97 -24.83 -9.23
C HIS A 87 -17.49 -23.56 -9.93
N GLY A 88 -16.72 -23.76 -11.00
CA GLY A 88 -16.20 -22.69 -11.83
C GLY A 88 -14.96 -23.13 -12.59
N THR A 89 -14.61 -22.32 -13.58
CA THR A 89 -13.46 -22.49 -14.46
C THR A 89 -12.67 -21.19 -14.48
N LEU A 90 -11.36 -21.27 -14.68
CA LEU A 90 -10.55 -20.08 -14.97
C LEU A 90 -10.23 -20.10 -16.48
N PRO A 91 -10.97 -19.34 -17.31
CA PRO A 91 -10.79 -19.38 -18.76
C PRO A 91 -9.49 -18.75 -19.22
N ASP A 92 -9.01 -19.16 -20.40
CA ASP A 92 -7.98 -18.43 -21.13
C ASP A 92 -8.58 -17.12 -21.67
N GLN A 93 -8.11 -16.00 -21.11
CA GLN A 93 -8.59 -14.68 -21.46
C GLN A 93 -8.34 -14.32 -22.94
N LYS A 94 -7.23 -14.79 -23.54
CA LYS A 94 -6.94 -14.50 -24.96
C LYS A 94 -7.89 -15.24 -25.89
N ALA A 95 -8.23 -16.49 -25.56
CA ALA A 95 -9.22 -17.25 -26.32
C ALA A 95 -10.60 -16.57 -26.23
N CYS A 96 -11.00 -16.11 -25.04
CA CYS A 96 -12.26 -15.38 -24.86
C CYS A 96 -12.28 -14.01 -25.57
N GLU A 97 -11.13 -13.37 -25.79
CA GLU A 97 -11.02 -12.14 -26.60
C GLU A 97 -11.29 -12.40 -28.08
N GLN A 98 -10.91 -13.57 -28.57
CA GLN A 98 -11.04 -13.96 -29.97
C GLN A 98 -12.40 -14.57 -30.30
N TYR A 99 -13.01 -15.28 -29.34
CA TYR A 99 -14.23 -16.06 -29.56
C TYR A 99 -15.34 -15.64 -28.59
N ALA A 100 -16.28 -14.82 -29.10
CA ALA A 100 -17.41 -14.34 -28.30
C ALA A 100 -18.30 -15.48 -27.75
N GLY A 101 -18.50 -16.56 -28.51
CA GLY A 101 -19.27 -17.72 -28.05
C GLY A 101 -18.66 -18.38 -26.80
N LEU A 102 -17.34 -18.58 -26.80
CA LEU A 102 -16.60 -19.07 -25.64
C LEU A 102 -16.70 -18.09 -24.47
N ALA A 103 -16.60 -16.79 -24.73
CA ALA A 103 -16.72 -15.78 -23.67
C ALA A 103 -18.10 -15.84 -22.98
N ILE A 104 -19.17 -15.99 -23.74
CA ILE A 104 -20.52 -16.14 -23.19
C ILE A 104 -20.67 -17.46 -22.44
N GLN A 105 -20.16 -18.57 -22.96
CA GLN A 105 -20.20 -19.88 -22.29
C GLN A 105 -19.48 -19.86 -20.94
N GLU A 106 -18.33 -19.19 -20.87
CA GLU A 106 -17.55 -19.05 -19.62
C GLU A 106 -18.26 -18.12 -18.62
N PHE A 107 -18.95 -17.09 -19.09
CA PHE A 107 -19.80 -16.26 -18.23
C PHE A 107 -21.01 -17.04 -17.71
N ILE A 108 -21.64 -17.86 -18.56
CA ILE A 108 -22.72 -18.76 -18.17
C ILE A 108 -22.25 -19.72 -17.08
N THR A 109 -21.08 -20.34 -17.27
CA THR A 109 -20.50 -21.32 -16.33
C THR A 109 -20.12 -20.68 -15.00
N ASN A 110 -19.48 -19.51 -14.99
CA ASN A 110 -18.95 -18.89 -13.77
C ASN A 110 -19.90 -17.92 -13.06
N GLY A 111 -20.91 -17.43 -13.77
CA GLY A 111 -21.85 -16.40 -13.33
C GLY A 111 -23.29 -16.88 -13.33
N ALA A 112 -23.86 -17.10 -14.53
CA ALA A 112 -25.29 -17.38 -14.67
C ALA A 112 -25.72 -18.66 -13.95
N SER A 113 -24.91 -19.73 -14.00
CA SER A 113 -25.19 -21.00 -13.32
C SER A 113 -25.25 -20.85 -11.80
N VAL A 114 -24.36 -20.04 -11.22
CA VAL A 114 -24.36 -19.76 -9.78
C VAL A 114 -25.62 -18.99 -9.39
N ILE A 115 -26.02 -18.01 -10.19
CA ILE A 115 -27.24 -17.22 -9.98
C ILE A 115 -28.49 -18.12 -10.09
N ALA A 116 -28.55 -19.01 -11.07
CA ALA A 116 -29.64 -19.95 -11.26
C ALA A 116 -29.80 -20.87 -10.03
N LEU A 117 -28.70 -21.49 -9.58
CA LEU A 117 -28.69 -22.34 -8.39
C LEU A 117 -29.08 -21.57 -7.12
N LEU A 118 -28.50 -20.38 -6.91
CA LEU A 118 -28.84 -19.55 -5.75
C LEU A 118 -30.31 -19.12 -5.75
N THR A 119 -30.91 -18.90 -6.92
CA THR A 119 -32.33 -18.55 -7.04
C THR A 119 -33.23 -19.70 -6.58
N LEU A 120 -32.89 -20.94 -6.95
CA LEU A 120 -33.60 -22.14 -6.51
C LEU A 120 -33.40 -22.42 -5.02
N LEU A 121 -32.14 -22.38 -4.56
CA LEU A 121 -31.80 -22.60 -3.16
C LEU A 121 -32.43 -21.54 -2.25
N ALA A 122 -32.45 -20.27 -2.65
CA ALA A 122 -33.10 -19.21 -1.89
C ALA A 122 -34.57 -19.53 -1.60
N ARG A 123 -35.32 -20.02 -2.60
CA ARG A 123 -36.73 -20.42 -2.43
C ARG A 123 -36.89 -21.53 -1.39
N HIS A 124 -35.99 -22.50 -1.38
CA HIS A 124 -36.00 -23.55 -0.36
C HIS A 124 -35.70 -23.00 1.04
N PHE A 125 -34.64 -22.20 1.17
CA PHE A 125 -34.24 -21.60 2.45
C PHE A 125 -35.25 -20.58 3.00
N GLU A 126 -36.08 -19.97 2.15
CA GLU A 126 -37.22 -19.13 2.59
C GLU A 126 -38.26 -19.91 3.39
N VAL A 127 -38.45 -21.19 3.06
CA VAL A 127 -39.33 -22.10 3.81
C VAL A 127 -38.60 -22.67 5.02
N GLN A 128 -37.34 -23.09 4.86
CA GLN A 128 -36.56 -23.71 5.94
C GLN A 128 -36.23 -22.73 7.08
N ARG A 129 -36.06 -21.43 6.80
CA ARG A 129 -35.78 -20.35 7.79
C ARG A 129 -34.50 -20.50 8.61
N TYR A 130 -33.59 -21.38 8.21
CA TYR A 130 -32.24 -21.45 8.77
C TYR A 130 -31.29 -22.09 7.76
N GLY A 131 -29.99 -21.79 7.89
CA GLY A 131 -28.91 -22.44 7.13
C GLY A 131 -27.94 -21.45 6.51
N THR A 132 -26.90 -21.96 5.84
CA THR A 132 -25.80 -21.16 5.28
C THR A 132 -25.55 -21.45 3.81
N LEU A 133 -25.65 -20.41 2.97
CA LEU A 133 -25.23 -20.42 1.56
C LEU A 133 -23.81 -19.84 1.45
N ALA A 134 -22.81 -20.71 1.35
CA ALA A 134 -21.41 -20.34 1.12
C ALA A 134 -21.08 -20.36 -0.38
N VAL A 135 -20.71 -19.21 -0.93
CA VAL A 135 -20.55 -19.01 -2.38
C VAL A 135 -19.13 -18.60 -2.72
N LEU A 136 -18.44 -19.38 -3.56
CA LEU A 136 -17.10 -19.03 -4.06
C LEU A 136 -17.17 -18.02 -5.20
N SER A 137 -16.80 -16.79 -4.86
CA SER A 137 -16.50 -15.70 -5.78
C SER A 137 -14.99 -15.58 -6.02
N SER A 138 -14.46 -14.37 -6.26
CA SER A 138 -13.03 -14.09 -6.42
C SER A 138 -12.73 -12.61 -6.21
N VAL A 139 -11.51 -12.29 -5.75
CA VAL A 139 -10.97 -10.91 -5.78
C VAL A 139 -10.80 -10.35 -7.21
N ALA A 140 -10.93 -11.20 -8.24
CA ALA A 140 -11.04 -10.75 -9.62
C ALA A 140 -12.38 -10.04 -9.90
N GLY A 141 -13.42 -10.30 -9.11
CA GLY A 141 -14.73 -9.65 -9.24
C GLY A 141 -14.80 -8.24 -8.63
N ASP A 142 -13.79 -7.81 -7.87
CA ASP A 142 -13.80 -6.46 -7.27
C ASP A 142 -13.47 -5.36 -8.28
N ARG A 143 -12.75 -5.71 -9.37
CA ARG A 143 -12.47 -4.82 -10.50
C ARG A 143 -11.97 -5.62 -11.71
N GLY A 144 -12.25 -5.12 -12.90
CA GLY A 144 -11.65 -5.64 -14.14
C GLY A 144 -10.12 -5.63 -14.09
N ARG A 145 -9.52 -6.70 -14.58
CA ARG A 145 -8.07 -6.87 -14.75
C ARG A 145 -7.81 -7.32 -16.19
N PRO A 146 -6.82 -6.74 -16.92
CA PRO A 146 -6.55 -7.14 -18.30
C PRO A 146 -6.35 -8.64 -18.48
N SER A 147 -5.75 -9.31 -17.49
CA SER A 147 -5.45 -10.74 -17.54
C SER A 147 -6.64 -11.69 -17.46
N ASN A 148 -7.81 -11.25 -16.96
CA ASN A 148 -8.97 -12.13 -16.72
C ASN A 148 -10.27 -11.34 -16.51
N TYR A 149 -10.51 -10.29 -17.30
CA TYR A 149 -11.65 -9.40 -17.11
C TYR A 149 -12.99 -10.10 -17.35
N LEU A 150 -13.06 -11.14 -18.18
CA LEU A 150 -14.30 -11.90 -18.36
C LEU A 150 -14.67 -12.68 -17.11
N TYR A 151 -13.72 -13.45 -16.57
CA TYR A 151 -13.89 -14.16 -15.30
C TYR A 151 -14.19 -13.19 -14.15
N GLY A 152 -13.49 -12.06 -14.13
CA GLY A 152 -13.75 -10.96 -13.21
C GLY A 152 -15.20 -10.47 -13.30
N SER A 153 -15.71 -10.21 -14.50
CA SER A 153 -17.11 -9.79 -14.73
C SER A 153 -18.12 -10.83 -14.22
N ALA A 154 -17.89 -12.12 -14.49
CA ALA A 154 -18.77 -13.18 -13.99
C ALA A 154 -18.80 -13.24 -12.45
N LYS A 155 -17.62 -13.18 -11.80
CA LYS A 155 -17.53 -13.20 -10.33
C LYS A 155 -18.00 -11.87 -9.69
N ALA A 156 -17.94 -10.76 -10.42
CA ALA A 156 -18.57 -9.51 -10.01
C ALA A 156 -20.10 -9.64 -9.98
N ALA A 157 -20.69 -10.23 -11.03
CA ALA A 157 -22.14 -10.50 -11.08
C ALA A 157 -22.59 -11.39 -9.91
N VAL A 158 -21.87 -12.48 -9.63
CA VAL A 158 -22.14 -13.35 -8.46
C VAL A 158 -22.03 -12.59 -7.15
N SER A 159 -21.00 -11.77 -6.96
CA SER A 159 -20.81 -11.01 -5.73
C SER A 159 -21.96 -10.03 -5.48
N THR A 160 -22.36 -9.29 -6.51
CA THR A 160 -23.48 -8.33 -6.43
C THR A 160 -24.80 -9.05 -6.19
N PHE A 161 -25.03 -10.20 -6.83
CA PHE A 161 -26.20 -11.03 -6.58
C PHE A 161 -26.26 -11.51 -5.13
N CYS A 162 -25.12 -11.97 -4.58
CA CYS A 162 -25.05 -12.41 -3.19
C CYS A 162 -25.27 -11.26 -2.20
N ASP A 163 -24.82 -10.03 -2.48
CA ASP A 163 -25.10 -8.86 -1.63
C ASP A 163 -26.62 -8.63 -1.54
N GLY A 164 -27.34 -8.70 -2.67
CA GLY A 164 -28.80 -8.59 -2.70
C GLY A 164 -29.51 -9.76 -2.01
N LEU A 165 -29.04 -10.98 -2.27
CA LEU A 165 -29.60 -12.19 -1.65
C LEU A 165 -29.40 -12.19 -0.13
N GLN A 166 -28.24 -11.75 0.36
CA GLN A 166 -27.96 -11.62 1.79
C GLN A 166 -28.97 -10.68 2.46
N ALA A 167 -29.25 -9.52 1.87
CA ALA A 167 -30.24 -8.58 2.39
C ALA A 167 -31.65 -9.19 2.44
N ARG A 168 -32.04 -9.94 1.40
CA ARG A 168 -33.33 -10.67 1.34
C ARG A 168 -33.43 -11.76 2.42
N MET A 169 -32.38 -12.54 2.60
CA MET A 169 -32.34 -13.71 3.48
C MET A 169 -32.13 -13.36 4.97
N PHE A 170 -31.56 -12.19 5.28
CA PHE A 170 -31.16 -11.81 6.64
C PHE A 170 -32.30 -11.90 7.65
N LYS A 171 -33.50 -11.41 7.30
CA LYS A 171 -34.68 -11.45 8.19
C LYS A 171 -35.25 -12.86 8.38
N LEU A 172 -34.82 -13.82 7.58
CA LEU A 172 -35.31 -15.19 7.57
C LEU A 172 -34.40 -16.14 8.33
N GLY A 173 -33.33 -15.66 8.98
CA GLY A 173 -32.37 -16.51 9.71
C GLY A 173 -31.37 -17.27 8.82
N VAL A 174 -31.34 -16.96 7.52
CA VAL A 174 -30.47 -17.64 6.54
C VAL A 174 -29.24 -16.79 6.25
N HIS A 175 -28.06 -17.39 6.37
CA HIS A 175 -26.79 -16.71 6.16
C HIS A 175 -26.30 -16.90 4.73
N VAL A 176 -26.02 -15.80 4.04
CA VAL A 176 -25.33 -15.83 2.74
C VAL A 176 -23.90 -15.35 2.95
N VAL A 177 -22.91 -16.18 2.65
CA VAL A 177 -21.49 -15.91 2.84
C VAL A 177 -20.79 -15.94 1.50
N THR A 178 -20.41 -14.77 0.99
CA THR A 178 -19.58 -14.65 -0.21
C THR A 178 -18.11 -14.76 0.15
N ILE A 179 -17.43 -15.74 -0.41
CA ILE A 179 -16.01 -16.01 -0.20
C ILE A 179 -15.26 -15.50 -1.42
N LYS A 180 -14.22 -14.67 -1.24
CA LYS A 180 -13.43 -14.12 -2.34
C LYS A 180 -11.96 -14.58 -2.24
N PRO A 181 -11.61 -15.77 -2.77
CA PRO A 181 -10.23 -16.22 -2.77
C PRO A 181 -9.33 -15.31 -3.61
N GLY A 182 -8.10 -15.12 -3.12
CA GLY A 182 -6.97 -14.57 -3.86
C GLY A 182 -6.28 -15.60 -4.75
N PHE A 183 -5.15 -15.23 -5.36
CA PHE A 183 -4.30 -16.18 -6.10
C PHE A 183 -3.81 -17.28 -5.15
N CYS A 184 -4.26 -18.52 -5.38
CA CYS A 184 -3.76 -19.69 -4.66
C CYS A 184 -2.54 -20.21 -5.42
N ARG A 185 -1.36 -20.14 -4.80
CA ARG A 185 -0.06 -20.37 -5.46
C ARG A 185 0.19 -21.81 -5.90
N HIS A 186 -0.57 -22.76 -5.38
CA HIS A 186 -0.59 -24.16 -5.79
C HIS A 186 -2.01 -24.69 -5.61
N ALA A 187 -2.49 -25.52 -6.55
CA ALA A 187 -3.77 -26.22 -6.45
C ALA A 187 -3.91 -27.12 -5.19
N HIS A 188 -2.82 -27.29 -4.44
CA HIS A 188 -2.70 -28.16 -3.26
C HIS A 188 -2.76 -27.46 -1.88
N ASP A 189 -2.89 -26.13 -1.78
CA ASP A 189 -3.01 -25.46 -0.48
C ASP A 189 -4.32 -24.66 -0.27
N PRO A 190 -5.44 -25.36 0.04
CA PRO A 190 -6.74 -24.75 0.29
C PRO A 190 -6.91 -24.20 1.72
N ARG A 191 -5.89 -24.28 2.58
CA ARG A 191 -5.96 -23.92 4.02
C ARG A 191 -6.61 -22.55 4.33
N PRO A 192 -6.41 -21.46 3.54
CA PRO A 192 -7.00 -20.16 3.86
C PRO A 192 -8.52 -20.10 3.68
N ALA A 193 -9.06 -20.76 2.64
CA ALA A 193 -10.49 -20.82 2.36
C ALA A 193 -11.19 -21.81 3.32
N VAL A 194 -10.52 -22.92 3.58
CA VAL A 194 -10.94 -23.98 4.50
C VAL A 194 -11.06 -23.46 5.93
N ALA A 195 -10.10 -22.66 6.41
CA ALA A 195 -10.15 -22.06 7.76
C ALA A 195 -11.35 -21.11 7.96
N CYS A 196 -11.81 -20.44 6.91
CA CYS A 196 -12.98 -19.55 7.03
C CYS A 196 -14.31 -20.31 6.99
N LEU A 197 -14.37 -21.38 6.20
CA LEU A 197 -15.53 -22.28 6.12
C LEU A 197 -15.69 -23.14 7.38
N ALA A 198 -14.58 -23.55 8.01
CA ALA A 198 -14.59 -24.22 9.31
C ALA A 198 -15.14 -23.33 10.44
N GLY A 199 -14.81 -22.03 10.46
CA GLY A 199 -15.33 -21.07 11.45
C GLY A 199 -16.82 -20.76 11.30
N CYS A 200 -17.34 -20.70 10.07
CA CYS A 200 -18.78 -20.59 9.82
C CYS A 200 -19.54 -21.85 10.27
N ALA A 201 -18.92 -23.02 10.21
CA ALA A 201 -19.54 -24.28 10.62
C ALA A 201 -19.58 -24.47 12.16
N THR A 202 -18.77 -23.77 12.96
CA THR A 202 -18.76 -23.91 14.42
C THR A 202 -19.48 -22.77 15.17
N GLY A 203 -20.11 -21.83 14.46
CA GLY A 203 -20.69 -20.63 15.08
C GLY A 203 -19.64 -19.64 15.62
N SER A 204 -18.35 -19.95 15.46
CA SER A 204 -17.21 -19.17 15.94
C SER A 204 -16.72 -18.16 14.89
N CYS A 205 -17.63 -17.42 14.27
CA CYS A 205 -17.30 -16.14 13.63
C CYS A 205 -17.22 -15.03 14.70
N CYS A 206 -16.53 -15.29 15.82
CA CYS A 206 -16.23 -14.28 16.82
C CYS A 206 -15.08 -13.39 16.33
N GLY A 207 -15.47 -12.39 15.55
CA GLY A 207 -14.61 -11.29 15.09
C GLY A 207 -15.33 -10.33 14.15
N ALA A 208 -16.38 -10.81 13.45
CA ALA A 208 -17.20 -9.99 12.56
C ALA A 208 -18.36 -9.24 13.26
N HIS A 209 -18.56 -9.44 14.58
CA HIS A 209 -19.74 -8.92 15.27
C HIS A 209 -19.60 -7.48 15.82
N ARG A 210 -18.48 -6.76 15.59
CA ARG A 210 -18.28 -5.41 16.13
C ARG A 210 -18.05 -4.27 15.13
N GLN A 211 -18.27 -4.47 13.83
CA GLN A 211 -18.35 -3.35 12.88
C GLN A 211 -19.56 -3.55 11.97
N GLY A 212 -20.45 -2.56 11.97
CA GLY A 212 -21.81 -2.64 11.44
C GLY A 212 -21.92 -3.19 10.01
N HIS A 213 -22.93 -4.03 9.83
CA HIS A 213 -23.58 -4.40 8.58
C HIS A 213 -22.69 -4.56 7.33
N ARG A 214 -22.08 -5.74 7.17
CA ARG A 214 -21.85 -6.48 5.90
C ARG A 214 -20.94 -7.69 6.18
N ALA A 215 -21.48 -8.91 6.19
CA ALA A 215 -20.65 -10.11 6.31
C ALA A 215 -19.97 -10.42 4.97
N ARG A 216 -18.90 -9.68 4.66
CA ARG A 216 -17.96 -9.98 3.59
C ARG A 216 -16.68 -10.55 4.21
N VAL A 217 -16.34 -11.78 3.88
CA VAL A 217 -15.04 -12.34 4.26
C VAL A 217 -14.02 -11.90 3.22
N TYR A 218 -13.24 -10.89 3.57
CA TYR A 218 -12.04 -10.50 2.84
C TYR A 218 -10.86 -11.23 3.49
N LYS A 219 -10.28 -12.23 2.82
CA LYS A 219 -9.00 -12.80 3.24
C LYS A 219 -7.98 -12.65 2.11
N PRO A 220 -7.26 -11.51 2.02
CA PRO A 220 -5.98 -11.53 1.36
C PRO A 220 -5.09 -12.51 2.12
N LEU A 221 -4.36 -13.34 1.40
CA LEU A 221 -3.45 -14.34 1.91
C LEU A 221 -2.55 -13.73 3.02
N CYS A 222 -2.92 -13.93 4.29
CA CYS A 222 -2.05 -13.74 5.43
C CYS A 222 -1.54 -15.11 5.83
N ALA A 223 -0.25 -15.33 5.61
CA ALA A 223 0.49 -16.40 6.23
C ALA A 223 0.51 -16.18 7.75
N GLY A 224 0.26 -17.24 8.52
CA GLY A 224 0.56 -17.34 9.94
C GLY A 224 -0.62 -17.13 10.87
N LEU A 225 -1.35 -18.20 11.18
CA LEU A 225 -1.96 -18.44 12.50
C LEU A 225 -2.56 -19.85 12.54
N LEU A 226 -1.71 -20.81 12.92
CA LEU A 226 -2.08 -21.96 13.76
C LEU A 226 -0.84 -22.27 14.60
N GLY A 227 -1.03 -22.23 15.90
CA GLY A 227 -0.05 -22.42 16.94
C GLY A 227 -0.73 -22.12 18.27
N MET A 228 -1.63 -23.01 18.68
CA MET A 228 -1.99 -23.18 20.09
C MET A 228 -1.34 -24.50 20.50
N ASP A 229 -0.37 -24.47 21.42
CA ASP A 229 -0.59 -24.49 22.87
C ASP A 229 0.71 -24.26 23.64
N HIS A 230 0.54 -23.86 24.91
CA HIS A 230 1.51 -23.69 26.02
C HIS A 230 2.03 -22.29 26.38
N VAL A 231 1.42 -21.77 27.45
CA VAL A 231 2.00 -21.17 28.67
C VAL A 231 3.53 -21.07 28.69
N GLY A 232 4.04 -19.86 28.98
CA GLY A 232 5.35 -19.70 29.63
C GLY A 232 6.26 -18.63 29.03
N ASP A 233 6.34 -17.52 29.77
CA ASP A 233 7.51 -16.66 29.94
C ASP A 233 8.04 -15.78 28.79
N SER A 234 8.57 -14.67 29.27
CA SER A 234 9.05 -13.45 28.66
C SER A 234 10.35 -13.59 27.85
N ARG A 235 10.52 -12.63 26.92
CA ARG A 235 11.74 -12.26 26.16
C ARG A 235 12.02 -13.09 24.89
N ASP A 236 11.42 -12.68 23.76
CA ASP A 236 12.16 -12.37 22.52
C ASP A 236 11.24 -11.85 21.40
N SER A 237 11.30 -10.54 21.13
CA SER A 237 10.42 -9.84 20.18
C SER A 237 11.03 -9.65 18.78
N THR A 238 11.76 -10.64 18.22
CA THR A 238 12.52 -10.43 16.95
C THR A 238 12.26 -11.41 15.80
N ALA A 239 11.32 -12.35 15.89
CA ALA A 239 11.20 -13.42 14.88
C ALA A 239 9.82 -13.60 14.21
N ILE A 240 9.25 -12.55 13.58
CA ILE A 240 8.25 -12.74 12.50
C ILE A 240 8.51 -11.72 11.37
N ILE A 241 9.60 -11.92 10.62
CA ILE A 241 9.84 -11.20 9.35
C ILE A 241 9.29 -12.08 8.21
N GLN A 242 8.26 -11.56 7.53
CA GLN A 242 7.71 -12.09 6.28
C GLN A 242 8.83 -12.57 5.34
N LYS A 243 8.73 -13.81 4.86
CA LYS A 243 9.62 -14.37 3.83
C LYS A 243 9.39 -13.58 2.53
N ALA A 244 10.24 -12.58 2.33
CA ALA A 244 10.23 -11.64 1.24
C ALA A 244 10.57 -12.33 -0.08
N ARG A 245 9.89 -11.94 -1.17
CA ARG A 245 10.43 -12.16 -2.52
C ARG A 245 11.77 -11.41 -2.60
N PRO A 246 12.86 -12.00 -3.11
CA PRO A 246 14.09 -11.27 -3.31
C PRO A 246 13.85 -10.11 -4.28
N LEU A 247 14.29 -8.91 -3.88
CA LEU A 247 14.16 -7.66 -4.66
C LEU A 247 15.01 -7.66 -5.94
N SER A 248 15.82 -8.70 -6.16
CA SER A 248 16.74 -8.83 -7.29
C SER A 248 16.07 -9.12 -8.63
N ASP A 249 14.80 -9.55 -8.66
CA ASP A 249 14.18 -10.09 -9.89
C ASP A 249 13.10 -9.15 -10.47
N MET A 250 13.14 -7.87 -10.11
CA MET A 250 12.10 -6.89 -10.48
C MET A 250 12.57 -6.03 -11.66
N PRO A 251 12.02 -6.19 -12.88
CA PRO A 251 12.31 -5.27 -13.97
C PRO A 251 11.57 -3.95 -13.68
N LEU A 252 12.30 -2.90 -13.32
CA LEU A 252 11.69 -1.60 -13.04
C LEU A 252 12.47 -0.47 -13.72
N LEU A 253 11.74 0.20 -14.63
CA LEU A 253 12.12 1.35 -15.45
C LEU A 253 13.11 1.06 -16.59
N SER A 254 12.69 0.25 -17.58
CA SER A 254 13.31 0.28 -18.91
C SER A 254 12.63 1.32 -19.80
N GLY A 255 13.42 2.01 -20.63
CA GLY A 255 12.93 2.93 -21.67
C GLY A 255 13.34 4.41 -21.53
N TRP A 256 12.80 5.24 -22.42
CA TRP A 256 13.20 6.66 -22.59
C TRP A 256 12.93 7.54 -21.35
N ARG A 257 11.88 7.22 -20.57
CA ARG A 257 11.55 7.95 -19.34
C ARG A 257 12.61 7.81 -18.24
N TYR A 258 13.20 6.62 -18.11
CA TYR A 258 14.30 6.39 -17.18
C TYR A 258 15.54 7.18 -17.59
N ARG A 259 15.86 7.18 -18.89
CA ARG A 259 16.96 7.96 -19.47
C ARG A 259 16.76 9.47 -19.25
N ALA A 260 15.56 9.99 -19.46
CA ALA A 260 15.23 11.40 -19.23
C ALA A 260 15.43 11.80 -17.75
N VAL A 261 15.03 10.95 -16.83
CA VAL A 261 15.22 11.16 -15.39
C VAL A 261 16.71 11.11 -15.01
N LEU A 262 17.47 10.13 -15.52
CA LEU A 262 18.92 10.03 -15.29
C LEU A 262 19.66 11.26 -15.86
N LEU A 263 19.28 11.70 -17.07
CA LEU A 263 19.81 12.91 -17.71
C LEU A 263 19.53 14.16 -16.88
N SER A 264 18.36 14.26 -16.23
CA SER A 264 18.05 15.39 -15.34
C SER A 264 18.95 15.45 -14.10
N VAL A 265 19.30 14.29 -13.53
CA VAL A 265 20.24 14.19 -12.40
C VAL A 265 21.65 14.55 -12.85
N VAL A 266 22.10 14.01 -13.99
CA VAL A 266 23.41 14.31 -14.58
C VAL A 266 23.53 15.80 -14.92
N PHE A 267 22.53 16.39 -15.55
CA PHE A 267 22.51 17.82 -15.88
C PHE A 267 22.56 18.69 -14.61
N SER A 268 21.81 18.31 -13.57
CA SER A 268 21.85 19.01 -12.27
C SER A 268 23.22 18.89 -11.59
N ALA A 269 23.88 17.73 -11.70
CA ALA A 269 25.23 17.51 -11.18
C ALA A 269 26.29 18.31 -11.95
N LEU A 270 26.19 18.34 -13.28
CA LEU A 270 27.06 19.16 -14.13
C LEU A 270 26.83 20.66 -13.89
N GLY A 271 25.59 21.09 -13.70
CA GLY A 271 25.27 22.48 -13.35
C GLY A 271 25.88 22.88 -11.99
N TYR A 272 25.79 22.00 -10.99
CA TYR A 272 26.42 22.23 -9.69
C TYR A 272 27.95 22.22 -9.79
N LEU A 273 28.53 21.30 -10.55
CA LEU A 273 29.97 21.24 -10.80
C LEU A 273 30.44 22.53 -11.51
N GLY A 274 29.73 22.99 -12.54
CA GLY A 274 30.01 24.25 -13.23
C GLY A 274 29.95 25.45 -12.29
N PHE A 275 28.94 25.52 -11.44
CA PHE A 275 28.83 26.56 -10.41
C PHE A 275 29.96 26.49 -9.38
N SER A 276 30.35 25.28 -8.94
CA SER A 276 31.45 25.07 -7.99
C SER A 276 32.83 25.38 -8.59
N LEU A 277 33.03 25.10 -9.88
CA LEU A 277 34.27 25.39 -10.59
C LEU A 277 34.42 26.88 -10.88
N TRP A 278 33.30 27.57 -11.19
CA TRP A 278 33.28 29.01 -11.43
C TRP A 278 33.36 29.83 -10.13
N GLY A 279 32.74 29.35 -9.04
CA GLY A 279 32.66 30.02 -7.74
C GLY A 279 33.89 29.89 -6.83
N GLY A 280 35.03 29.42 -7.34
CA GLY A 280 36.30 29.36 -6.61
C GLY A 280 36.58 28.02 -5.93
N TRP A 281 36.89 26.99 -6.73
CA TRP A 281 37.35 25.66 -6.27
C TRP A 281 38.47 25.73 -5.21
N GLN A 282 39.36 26.72 -5.31
CA GLN A 282 40.40 26.96 -4.31
C GLN A 282 39.83 27.27 -2.92
N ALA A 283 38.79 28.10 -2.82
CA ALA A 283 38.13 28.42 -1.55
C ALA A 283 37.44 27.19 -0.95
N VAL A 284 36.82 26.34 -1.78
CA VAL A 284 36.21 25.08 -1.34
C VAL A 284 37.28 24.12 -0.80
N SER A 285 38.41 23.99 -1.51
CA SER A 285 39.53 23.15 -1.06
C SER A 285 40.14 23.64 0.25
N ALA A 286 40.30 24.95 0.41
CA ALA A 286 40.80 25.57 1.64
C ALA A 286 39.82 25.39 2.80
N ALA A 287 38.52 25.58 2.58
CA ALA A 287 37.48 25.33 3.58
C ALA A 287 37.43 23.86 4.01
N THR A 288 37.58 22.93 3.06
CA THR A 288 37.67 21.49 3.35
C THR A 288 38.87 21.19 4.25
N GLY A 289 40.00 21.85 4.01
CA GLY A 289 41.19 21.80 4.87
C GLY A 289 40.93 22.35 6.28
N LYS A 290 40.26 23.50 6.40
CA LYS A 290 39.90 24.12 7.70
C LYS A 290 38.95 23.23 8.53
N VAL A 291 37.95 22.63 7.90
CA VAL A 291 36.98 21.73 8.56
C VAL A 291 37.62 20.40 8.96
N GLY A 292 38.55 19.90 8.14
CA GLY A 292 39.25 18.64 8.37
C GLY A 292 38.36 17.40 8.20
N VAL A 293 39.01 16.23 8.18
CA VAL A 293 38.33 14.94 7.96
C VAL A 293 37.34 14.61 9.08
N GLN A 294 37.67 14.95 10.33
CA GLN A 294 36.80 14.74 11.48
C GLN A 294 35.53 15.60 11.39
N GLY A 295 35.67 16.86 11.00
CA GLY A 295 34.53 17.76 10.81
C GLY A 295 33.60 17.28 9.70
N ILE A 296 34.15 16.89 8.55
CA ILE A 296 33.38 16.31 7.43
C ILE A 296 32.67 15.03 7.88
N GLY A 297 33.35 14.15 8.61
CA GLY A 297 32.76 12.94 9.17
C GLY A 297 31.56 13.23 10.08
N LEU A 298 31.66 14.26 10.94
CA LEU A 298 30.56 14.66 11.80
C LEU A 298 29.37 15.24 11.00
N VAL A 299 29.63 16.07 9.99
CA VAL A 299 28.57 16.62 9.13
C VAL A 299 27.83 15.50 8.38
N LEU A 300 28.57 14.53 7.83
CA LEU A 300 27.97 13.37 7.16
C LEU A 300 27.19 12.48 8.15
N LEU A 301 27.67 12.32 9.38
CA LEU A 301 26.97 11.60 10.44
C LEU A 301 25.64 12.29 10.80
N MET A 302 25.64 13.61 10.96
CA MET A 302 24.41 14.38 11.21
C MET A 302 23.42 14.27 10.04
N SER A 303 23.91 14.34 8.80
CA SER A 303 23.08 14.07 7.61
C SER A 303 22.45 12.66 7.65
N ALA A 304 23.23 11.64 8.03
CA ALA A 304 22.75 10.26 8.15
C ALA A 304 21.70 10.09 9.25
N ILE A 305 21.88 10.72 10.43
CA ILE A 305 20.88 10.76 11.50
C ILE A 305 19.58 11.40 11.00
N ASN A 306 19.68 12.51 10.28
CA ASN A 306 18.53 13.14 9.67
C ASN A 306 17.82 12.21 8.66
N TYR A 307 18.54 11.45 7.83
CA TYR A 307 17.90 10.46 6.94
C TYR A 307 17.23 9.33 7.71
N ALA A 308 17.82 8.85 8.82
CA ALA A 308 17.25 7.82 9.67
C ALA A 308 15.94 8.29 10.32
N LEU A 309 15.90 9.51 10.84
CA LEU A 309 14.68 10.11 11.40
C LEU A 309 13.59 10.29 10.34
N ARG A 310 13.96 10.75 9.13
CA ARG A 310 13.03 10.83 7.99
C ARG A 310 12.47 9.47 7.61
N PHE A 311 13.29 8.41 7.63
CA PHE A 311 12.86 7.04 7.39
C PHE A 311 11.92 6.50 8.50
N GLY A 312 12.21 6.78 9.77
CA GLY A 312 11.32 6.39 10.88
C GLY A 312 9.92 6.98 10.73
N ARG A 313 9.83 8.25 10.32
CA ARG A 313 8.55 8.89 9.99
C ARG A 313 7.88 8.26 8.76
N TRP A 314 8.66 7.92 7.73
CA TRP A 314 8.13 7.24 6.55
C TRP A 314 7.45 5.91 6.91
N GLN A 315 8.03 5.14 7.83
CA GLN A 315 7.43 3.92 8.37
C GLN A 315 6.11 4.20 9.09
N LEU A 316 6.09 5.21 9.97
CA LEU A 316 4.87 5.62 10.67
C LEU A 316 3.73 5.93 9.69
N TYR A 317 3.99 6.63 8.58
CA TYR A 317 2.96 6.91 7.59
C TYR A 317 2.47 5.66 6.86
N LEU A 318 3.36 4.73 6.51
CA LEU A 318 2.96 3.47 5.89
C LEU A 318 2.10 2.61 6.82
N GLU A 319 2.43 2.56 8.11
CA GLU A 319 1.63 1.87 9.13
C GLU A 319 0.24 2.49 9.26
N VAL A 320 0.15 3.82 9.39
CA VAL A 320 -1.13 4.55 9.51
C VAL A 320 -2.02 4.36 8.29
N LEU A 321 -1.43 4.25 7.10
CA LEU A 321 -2.15 3.99 5.85
C LEU A 321 -2.53 2.51 5.66
N GLY A 322 -2.20 1.63 6.62
CA GLY A 322 -2.58 0.22 6.62
C GLY A 322 -1.62 -0.70 5.86
N HIS A 323 -0.40 -0.25 5.59
CA HIS A 323 0.60 -0.97 4.81
C HIS A 323 1.94 -1.14 5.56
N PRO A 324 1.98 -1.92 6.67
CA PRO A 324 3.24 -2.18 7.37
C PRO A 324 4.21 -2.97 6.49
N LEU A 325 5.45 -2.48 6.38
CA LEU A 325 6.52 -3.11 5.59
C LEU A 325 7.74 -3.38 6.45
N ALA A 326 8.40 -4.52 6.23
CA ALA A 326 9.65 -4.85 6.89
C ALA A 326 10.69 -3.73 6.67
N TRP A 327 11.28 -3.25 7.76
CA TRP A 327 12.12 -2.05 7.77
C TRP A 327 13.28 -2.11 6.76
N ARG A 328 13.91 -3.27 6.56
CA ARG A 328 15.02 -3.45 5.61
C ARG A 328 14.61 -3.19 4.16
N GLN A 329 13.41 -3.65 3.78
CA GLN A 329 12.91 -3.49 2.41
C GLN A 329 12.47 -2.07 2.16
N SER A 330 11.70 -1.52 3.10
CA SER A 330 11.25 -0.13 3.06
C SER A 330 12.43 0.84 3.06
N LEU A 331 13.49 0.57 3.82
CA LEU A 331 14.70 1.40 3.86
C LEU A 331 15.39 1.44 2.49
N ARG A 332 15.57 0.28 1.83
CA ARG A 332 16.17 0.23 0.48
C ARG A 332 15.36 1.04 -0.52
N ILE A 333 14.03 0.93 -0.48
CA ILE A 333 13.13 1.69 -1.35
C ILE A 333 13.18 3.19 -1.02
N TYR A 334 13.19 3.53 0.27
CA TYR A 334 13.24 4.90 0.75
C TYR A 334 14.50 5.61 0.27
N LEU A 335 15.65 4.98 0.50
CA LEU A 335 16.97 5.48 0.08
C LEU A 335 17.08 5.55 -1.44
N ALA A 336 16.59 4.55 -2.18
CA ALA A 336 16.57 4.60 -3.66
C ALA A 336 15.80 5.82 -4.20
N GLY A 337 14.77 6.29 -3.47
CA GLY A 337 14.07 7.53 -3.80
C GLY A 337 14.97 8.77 -3.82
N PHE A 338 16.06 8.81 -3.04
CA PHE A 338 16.98 9.96 -3.00
C PHE A 338 17.79 10.14 -4.28
N ALA A 339 17.90 9.11 -5.13
CA ALA A 339 18.60 9.22 -6.41
C ALA A 339 18.07 10.38 -7.27
N LEU A 340 16.78 10.71 -7.11
CA LEU A 340 16.05 11.68 -7.92
C LEU A 340 15.62 12.90 -7.12
N THR A 341 16.24 13.17 -5.97
CA THR A 341 15.92 14.35 -5.14
C THR A 341 16.25 15.67 -5.85
N THR A 342 17.17 15.67 -6.83
CA THR A 342 17.50 16.87 -7.63
C THR A 342 16.43 17.25 -8.66
N THR A 343 15.35 16.49 -8.80
CA THR A 343 14.25 16.86 -9.69
C THR A 343 13.48 18.11 -9.18
N PRO A 344 12.81 18.88 -10.06
CA PRO A 344 11.98 20.02 -9.66
C PRO A 344 10.97 19.65 -8.56
N GLY A 345 10.96 20.43 -7.48
CA GLY A 345 10.09 20.18 -6.32
C GLY A 345 10.32 18.83 -5.61
N LYS A 346 11.47 18.18 -5.84
CA LYS A 346 11.79 16.82 -5.37
C LYS A 346 10.78 15.76 -5.82
N ALA A 347 10.09 15.99 -6.95
CA ALA A 347 9.02 15.12 -7.44
C ALA A 347 9.50 13.68 -7.75
N GLY A 348 10.78 13.51 -8.07
CA GLY A 348 11.43 12.24 -8.33
C GLY A 348 11.45 11.29 -7.14
N GLU A 349 11.36 11.80 -5.90
CA GLU A 349 11.21 10.96 -4.71
C GLU A 349 9.86 10.20 -4.71
N ALA A 350 8.86 10.64 -5.49
CA ALA A 350 7.62 9.90 -5.69
C ALA A 350 7.81 8.56 -6.42
N LEU A 351 9.01 8.31 -6.99
CA LEU A 351 9.42 6.99 -7.48
C LEU A 351 9.24 5.89 -6.44
N ARG A 352 9.36 6.22 -5.14
CA ARG A 352 9.06 5.29 -4.04
C ARG A 352 7.70 4.62 -4.22
N GLY A 353 6.67 5.35 -4.66
CA GLY A 353 5.34 4.78 -4.91
C GLY A 353 5.29 3.76 -6.05
N VAL A 354 6.19 3.86 -7.03
CA VAL A 354 6.34 2.86 -8.09
C VAL A 354 7.02 1.60 -7.54
N LEU A 355 8.05 1.76 -6.69
CA LEU A 355 8.78 0.66 -6.04
C LEU A 355 7.94 -0.05 -4.96
N LEU A 356 6.98 0.63 -4.35
CA LEU A 356 6.08 0.07 -3.33
C LEU A 356 4.87 -0.66 -3.92
N ARG A 357 4.49 -0.33 -5.17
CA ARG A 357 3.33 -0.94 -5.84
C ARG A 357 3.41 -2.48 -5.92
N PRO A 358 4.56 -3.10 -6.27
CA PRO A 358 4.70 -4.55 -6.25
C PRO A 358 4.59 -5.17 -4.84
N LEU A 359 4.84 -4.39 -3.80
CA LEU A 359 4.71 -4.80 -2.39
C LEU A 359 3.28 -4.65 -1.85
N GLY A 360 2.32 -4.32 -2.72
CA GLY A 360 0.90 -4.24 -2.36
C GLY A 360 0.44 -2.87 -1.86
N VAL A 361 1.28 -1.83 -1.93
CA VAL A 361 0.88 -0.45 -1.58
C VAL A 361 0.31 0.27 -2.81
N PRO A 362 -0.96 0.69 -2.82
CA PRO A 362 -1.56 1.46 -3.91
C PRO A 362 -0.86 2.80 -4.17
N TYR A 363 -0.84 3.24 -5.43
CA TYR A 363 -0.26 4.53 -5.82
C TYR A 363 -0.86 5.73 -5.09
N PRO A 364 -2.20 5.86 -4.93
CA PRO A 364 -2.79 7.00 -4.21
C PRO A 364 -2.35 7.09 -2.75
N GLN A 365 -2.16 5.95 -2.08
CA GLN A 365 -1.73 5.92 -0.68
C GLN A 365 -0.22 6.14 -0.55
N SER A 366 0.60 5.58 -1.44
CA SER A 366 2.03 5.91 -1.51
C SER A 366 2.26 7.40 -1.76
N PHE A 367 1.45 8.00 -2.63
CA PHE A 367 1.50 9.43 -2.92
C PHE A 367 0.94 10.27 -1.77
N ALA A 368 -0.07 9.78 -1.04
CA ALA A 368 -0.54 10.42 0.19
C ALA A 368 0.55 10.42 1.28
N ALA A 369 1.26 9.30 1.49
CA ALA A 369 2.40 9.24 2.40
C ALA A 369 3.49 10.28 2.01
N PHE A 370 3.82 10.34 0.73
CA PHE A 370 4.77 11.33 0.21
C PHE A 370 4.30 12.78 0.41
N PHE A 371 3.03 13.07 0.12
CA PHE A 371 2.46 14.40 0.34
C PHE A 371 2.47 14.79 1.82
N SER A 372 2.05 13.90 2.71
CA SER A 372 2.11 14.08 4.16
C SER A 372 3.55 14.32 4.64
N GLU A 373 4.52 13.63 4.07
CA GLU A 373 5.95 13.83 4.32
C GLU A 373 6.39 15.25 3.98
N ARG A 374 6.06 15.74 2.77
CA ARG A 374 6.42 17.09 2.32
C ARG A 374 5.75 18.18 3.14
N LEU A 375 4.49 17.97 3.51
CA LEU A 375 3.76 18.91 4.36
C LEU A 375 4.40 19.03 5.75
N SER A 376 4.72 17.89 6.38
CA SER A 376 5.42 17.87 7.67
C SER A 376 6.83 18.48 7.60
N ASP A 377 7.53 18.30 6.47
CA ASP A 377 8.81 18.97 6.20
C ASP A 377 8.66 20.49 6.18
N LEU A 378 7.70 20.99 5.40
CA LEU A 378 7.45 22.42 5.25
C LEU A 378 7.06 23.06 6.58
N LEU A 379 6.17 22.42 7.35
CA LEU A 379 5.76 22.88 8.66
C LEU A 379 6.95 23.05 9.61
N ALA A 380 7.83 22.05 9.67
CA ALA A 380 9.02 22.13 10.54
C ALA A 380 10.01 23.22 10.09
N ILE A 381 10.24 23.41 8.78
CA ILE A 381 11.11 24.48 8.28
C ILE A 381 10.52 25.85 8.63
N VAL A 382 9.22 26.02 8.43
CA VAL A 382 8.55 27.29 8.76
C VAL A 382 8.68 27.56 10.26
N LEU A 383 8.42 26.58 11.12
CA LEU A 383 8.59 26.73 12.57
C LEU A 383 10.03 27.10 12.97
N LEU A 384 11.05 26.46 12.39
CA LEU A 384 12.45 26.81 12.64
C LEU A 384 12.81 28.21 12.12
N THR A 385 12.26 28.60 10.97
CA THR A 385 12.45 29.95 10.42
C THR A 385 11.82 30.99 11.33
N LEU A 386 10.60 30.75 11.81
CA LEU A 386 9.91 31.62 12.76
C LEU A 386 10.65 31.70 14.10
N PHE A 387 11.19 30.57 14.58
CA PHE A 387 12.05 30.54 15.77
C PHE A 387 13.29 31.43 15.58
N GLY A 388 13.97 31.34 14.43
CA GLY A 388 15.09 32.21 14.09
C GLY A 388 14.71 33.71 14.04
N LEU A 389 13.52 34.03 13.50
CA LEU A 389 13.01 35.40 13.44
C LEU A 389 12.60 35.96 14.82
N SER A 390 12.31 35.11 15.81
CA SER A 390 11.87 35.56 17.14
C SER A 390 12.90 36.44 17.86
N TRP A 391 14.18 36.35 17.47
CA TRP A 391 15.26 37.16 18.02
C TRP A 391 15.38 38.56 17.40
N TYR A 392 14.56 38.86 16.39
CA TYR A 392 14.53 40.14 15.69
C TYR A 392 13.20 40.85 16.00
N PRO A 393 13.18 41.85 16.90
CA PRO A 393 11.94 42.51 17.31
C PRO A 393 11.13 43.10 16.14
N GLN A 394 11.84 43.60 15.11
CA GLN A 394 11.23 44.15 13.89
C GLN A 394 10.48 43.09 13.06
N ALA A 395 10.79 41.80 13.24
CA ALA A 395 10.17 40.70 12.50
C ALA A 395 8.96 40.05 13.21
N GLN A 396 8.62 40.49 14.42
CA GLN A 396 7.47 39.96 15.18
C GLN A 396 6.14 39.92 14.40
N PRO A 397 5.71 40.95 13.62
CA PRO A 397 4.47 40.86 12.86
C PRO A 397 4.49 39.74 11.80
N MET A 398 5.65 39.45 11.21
CA MET A 398 5.79 38.36 10.24
C MET A 398 5.60 36.98 10.90
N ILE A 399 5.94 36.85 12.19
CA ILE A 399 5.75 35.61 12.95
C ILE A 399 4.27 35.31 13.15
N PHE A 400 3.48 36.30 13.55
CA PHE A 400 2.04 36.11 13.75
C PHE A 400 1.33 35.76 12.43
N ILE A 401 1.67 36.44 11.33
CA ILE A 401 1.13 36.14 10.00
C ILE A 401 1.52 34.71 9.57
N GLY A 402 2.80 34.34 9.73
CA GLY A 402 3.28 33.00 9.38
C GLY A 402 2.58 31.90 10.19
N LEU A 403 2.44 32.08 11.50
CA LEU A 403 1.74 31.14 12.38
C LEU A 403 0.25 31.02 12.01
N ALA A 404 -0.41 32.14 11.72
CA ALA A 404 -1.81 32.16 11.28
C ALA A 404 -2.01 31.41 9.96
N LEU A 405 -1.11 31.59 8.99
CA LEU A 405 -1.15 30.86 7.71
C LEU A 405 -0.94 29.35 7.90
N VAL A 406 0.01 28.95 8.76
CA VAL A 406 0.25 27.54 9.10
C VAL A 406 -0.99 26.93 9.76
N LEU A 407 -1.57 27.61 10.76
CA LEU A 407 -2.79 27.15 11.44
C LEU A 407 -3.98 27.06 10.49
N ALA A 408 -4.19 28.07 9.64
CA ALA A 408 -5.25 28.07 8.63
C ALA A 408 -5.09 26.89 7.66
N GLY A 409 -3.86 26.64 7.16
CA GLY A 409 -3.58 25.51 6.28
C GLY A 409 -3.85 24.15 6.94
N LEU A 410 -3.41 23.98 8.19
CA LEU A 410 -3.69 22.77 8.97
C LEU A 410 -5.18 22.57 9.25
N LEU A 411 -5.91 23.63 9.59
CA LEU A 411 -7.36 23.60 9.81
C LEU A 411 -8.11 23.19 8.54
N VAL A 412 -7.79 23.79 7.39
CA VAL A 412 -8.40 23.44 6.10
C VAL A 412 -8.15 21.97 5.75
N LEU A 413 -6.93 21.47 5.96
CA LEU A 413 -6.60 20.05 5.71
C LEU A 413 -7.23 19.09 6.73
N SER A 414 -7.47 19.55 7.95
CA SER A 414 -8.13 18.78 9.02
C SER A 414 -9.65 18.66 8.80
N GLN A 415 -10.28 19.64 8.14
CA GLN A 415 -11.72 19.66 7.87
C GLN A 415 -12.14 18.71 6.73
N GLY A 416 -12.27 17.41 7.06
CA GLY A 416 -12.68 16.40 6.08
C GLY A 416 -14.10 16.57 5.54
N HIS A 417 -14.99 17.30 6.22
CA HIS A 417 -16.32 17.62 5.69
C HIS A 417 -16.24 18.54 4.47
N LEU A 418 -15.38 19.56 4.50
CA LEU A 418 -15.18 20.48 3.37
C LEU A 418 -14.60 19.73 2.16
N LEU A 419 -13.57 18.91 2.38
CA LEU A 419 -12.95 18.08 1.34
C LEU A 419 -13.94 17.07 0.72
N LYS A 420 -14.79 16.43 1.53
CA LYS A 420 -15.85 15.52 1.04
C LYS A 420 -16.93 16.27 0.27
N ARG A 421 -17.32 17.46 0.71
CA ARG A 421 -18.33 18.31 0.04
C ARG A 421 -17.84 18.80 -1.32
N MET A 422 -16.59 19.28 -1.39
CA MET A 422 -15.94 19.69 -2.64
C MET A 422 -15.76 18.50 -3.60
N ARG A 423 -15.49 17.30 -3.09
CA ARG A 423 -15.46 16.07 -3.89
C ARG A 423 -16.84 15.69 -4.43
N GLY A 424 -17.89 15.80 -3.62
CA GLY A 424 -19.27 15.46 -3.99
C GLY A 424 -19.88 16.40 -5.04
N ALA A 425 -19.39 17.64 -5.12
CA ALA A 425 -19.80 18.62 -6.12
C ALA A 425 -19.22 18.37 -7.54
N LEU A 426 -18.36 17.37 -7.72
CA LEU A 426 -17.79 17.04 -9.03
C LEU A 426 -18.73 16.12 -9.83
N PRO A 427 -19.15 16.50 -11.05
CA PRO A 427 -20.09 15.71 -11.86
C PRO A 427 -19.51 14.35 -12.28
N THR A 428 -20.32 13.30 -12.17
CA THR A 428 -19.94 11.89 -12.40
C THR A 428 -20.04 11.42 -13.86
N GLU A 429 -20.80 12.12 -14.71
CA GLU A 429 -21.24 11.56 -16.01
C GLU A 429 -20.47 12.06 -17.26
N LYS A 430 -19.75 13.19 -17.20
CA LYS A 430 -18.97 13.71 -18.34
C LYS A 430 -17.59 14.19 -17.89
N SER A 431 -16.63 13.27 -17.78
CA SER A 431 -15.29 13.62 -17.27
C SER A 431 -14.34 14.07 -18.38
N THR A 432 -14.16 15.37 -18.54
CA THR A 432 -12.92 15.93 -19.11
C THR A 432 -11.71 15.49 -18.27
N ARG A 433 -10.49 15.57 -18.85
CA ARG A 433 -9.22 15.19 -18.18
C ARG A 433 -9.04 15.93 -16.83
N LEU A 434 -9.53 17.16 -16.73
CA LEU A 434 -9.45 18.02 -15.55
C LEU A 434 -10.28 17.50 -14.37
N HIS A 435 -11.49 16.99 -14.61
CA HIS A 435 -12.32 16.42 -13.54
C HIS A 435 -11.70 15.15 -12.94
N ARG A 436 -11.07 14.32 -13.78
CA ARG A 436 -10.36 13.11 -13.34
C ARG A 436 -9.17 13.43 -12.44
N LEU A 437 -8.37 14.43 -12.83
CA LEU A 437 -7.24 14.95 -12.04
C LEU A 437 -7.70 15.53 -10.70
N ARG A 438 -8.74 16.38 -10.71
CA ARG A 438 -9.30 16.96 -9.47
C ARG A 438 -9.80 15.88 -8.51
N ARG A 439 -10.51 14.87 -9.01
CA ARG A 439 -11.00 13.76 -8.18
C ARG A 439 -9.86 12.97 -7.54
N GLN A 440 -8.80 12.66 -8.32
CA GLN A 440 -7.60 12.00 -7.80
C GLN A 440 -6.89 12.84 -6.73
N LEU A 441 -6.82 14.17 -6.92
CA LEU A 441 -6.26 15.07 -5.91
C LEU A 441 -7.04 15.01 -4.59
N PHE A 442 -8.38 15.05 -4.64
CA PHE A 442 -9.20 14.92 -3.43
C PHE A 442 -9.07 13.55 -2.77
N ASP A 443 -8.93 12.46 -3.54
CA ASP A 443 -8.66 11.12 -3.01
C ASP A 443 -7.33 11.07 -2.25
N ILE A 444 -6.29 11.70 -2.80
CA ILE A 444 -4.97 11.83 -2.15
C ILE A 444 -5.09 12.66 -0.87
N LEU A 445 -5.75 13.82 -0.92
CA LEU A 445 -5.90 14.70 0.25
C LEU A 445 -6.70 14.01 1.38
N LEU A 446 -7.74 13.25 1.02
CA LEU A 446 -8.52 12.46 1.99
C LEU A 446 -7.70 11.33 2.62
N ALA A 447 -6.82 10.67 1.86
CA ALA A 447 -5.90 9.68 2.41
C ALA A 447 -4.81 10.32 3.29
N ALA A 448 -4.24 11.45 2.87
CA ALA A 448 -3.24 12.21 3.63
C ALA A 448 -3.78 12.72 4.97
N ARG A 449 -5.10 12.95 5.08
CA ARG A 449 -5.77 13.30 6.33
C ARG A 449 -5.61 12.25 7.44
N GLN A 450 -5.51 10.96 7.08
CA GLN A 450 -5.28 9.90 8.06
C GLN A 450 -3.93 10.12 8.78
N CYS A 451 -2.93 10.61 8.04
CA CYS A 451 -1.62 10.97 8.57
C CYS A 451 -1.60 12.30 9.36
N LEU A 452 -2.67 13.09 9.29
CA LEU A 452 -2.82 14.38 9.99
C LEU A 452 -3.58 14.26 11.32
N HIS A 453 -3.92 13.05 11.77
CA HIS A 453 -4.47 12.85 13.11
C HIS A 453 -3.48 13.28 14.20
N GLY A 454 -3.96 13.93 15.26
CA GLY A 454 -3.14 14.68 16.22
C GLY A 454 -1.90 13.94 16.75
N ARG A 455 -2.02 12.66 17.13
CA ARG A 455 -0.87 11.86 17.59
C ARG A 455 0.20 11.65 16.52
N VAL A 456 -0.22 11.34 15.28
CA VAL A 456 0.68 11.14 14.13
C VAL A 456 1.31 12.46 13.70
N LEU A 457 0.53 13.54 13.70
CA LEU A 457 1.03 14.88 13.37
C LEU A 457 2.08 15.35 14.39
N LEU A 458 1.83 15.17 15.70
CA LEU A 458 2.78 15.56 16.75
C LEU A 458 4.08 14.75 16.65
N THR A 459 3.99 13.42 16.55
CA THR A 459 5.16 12.55 16.44
C THR A 459 5.95 12.83 15.16
N ALA A 460 5.29 12.98 14.01
CA ALA A 460 5.92 13.33 12.76
C ALA A 460 6.58 14.72 12.78
N SER A 461 5.93 15.70 13.41
CA SER A 461 6.48 17.06 13.53
C SER A 461 7.69 17.09 14.46
N LEU A 462 7.66 16.38 15.59
CA LEU A 462 8.79 16.27 16.50
C LEU A 462 10.00 15.61 15.83
N LEU A 463 9.79 14.45 15.18
CA LEU A 463 10.83 13.78 14.40
C LEU A 463 11.43 14.72 13.36
N ARG A 464 10.61 15.58 12.75
CA ARG A 464 11.08 16.47 11.71
C ARG A 464 11.84 17.69 12.23
N LEU A 465 11.41 18.26 13.35
CA LEU A 465 12.16 19.30 14.07
C LEU A 465 13.54 18.78 14.48
N LEU A 466 13.62 17.57 15.05
CA LEU A 466 14.90 16.94 15.40
C LEU A 466 15.79 16.72 14.18
N ALA A 467 15.22 16.21 13.08
CA ALA A 467 15.97 15.96 11.85
C ALA A 467 16.55 17.24 11.23
N TRP A 468 15.75 18.31 11.16
CA TRP A 468 16.24 19.61 10.67
C TRP A 468 17.23 20.27 11.64
N SER A 469 17.04 20.12 12.95
CA SER A 469 17.96 20.66 13.95
C SER A 469 19.34 19.99 13.87
N ALA A 470 19.40 18.68 13.57
CA ALA A 470 20.66 17.97 13.36
C ALA A 470 21.47 18.55 12.17
N GLU A 471 20.81 18.82 11.03
CA GLU A 471 21.47 19.46 9.88
C GLU A 471 21.90 20.90 10.19
N ALA A 472 21.07 21.66 10.92
CA ALA A 472 21.40 23.03 11.32
C ALA A 472 22.57 23.09 12.32
N LEU A 473 22.67 22.13 13.24
CA LEU A 473 23.81 21.98 14.15
C LEU A 473 25.08 21.61 13.40
N ALA A 474 24.98 20.71 12.42
CA ALA A 474 26.11 20.37 11.54
C ALA A 474 26.63 21.60 10.79
N PHE A 475 25.71 22.43 10.28
CA PHE A 475 26.04 23.69 9.64
C PHE A 475 26.72 24.67 10.61
N TYR A 476 26.22 24.80 11.84
CA TYR A 476 26.83 25.64 12.87
C TYR A 476 28.27 25.20 13.21
N TRP A 477 28.50 23.91 13.48
CA TRP A 477 29.85 23.41 13.77
C TRP A 477 30.81 23.60 12.59
N MET A 478 30.33 23.36 11.37
CA MET A 478 31.09 23.60 10.15
C MET A 478 31.54 25.06 10.02
N LEU A 479 30.65 26.03 10.27
CA LEU A 479 31.00 27.45 10.30
C LEU A 479 32.03 27.76 11.39
N GLY A 480 31.89 27.15 12.58
CA GLY A 480 32.84 27.29 13.68
C GLY A 480 34.25 26.82 13.33
N TRP A 481 34.40 25.65 12.70
CA TRP A 481 35.71 25.16 12.24
C TRP A 481 36.32 25.99 11.12
N MET A 482 35.49 26.68 10.33
CA MET A 482 35.96 27.66 9.34
C MET A 482 36.41 28.99 9.98
N GLY A 483 36.28 29.13 11.30
CA GLY A 483 36.66 30.33 12.06
C GLY A 483 35.58 31.41 12.08
N ALA A 484 34.35 31.11 11.64
CA ALA A 484 33.27 32.08 11.62
C ALA A 484 32.58 32.18 12.99
N GLN A 485 32.53 33.39 13.56
CA GLN A 485 31.87 33.67 14.83
C GLN A 485 30.37 33.93 14.63
N ILE A 486 29.65 32.91 14.16
CA ILE A 486 28.21 33.00 13.89
C ILE A 486 27.45 32.30 15.01
N PRO A 487 26.50 32.98 15.69
CA PRO A 487 25.74 32.37 16.77
C PRO A 487 24.83 31.25 16.24
N LEU A 488 24.61 30.21 17.06
CA LEU A 488 23.79 29.05 16.70
C LEU A 488 22.40 29.45 16.20
N THR A 489 21.75 30.42 16.83
CA THR A 489 20.42 30.91 16.44
C THR A 489 20.41 31.46 15.02
N PHE A 490 21.46 32.20 14.63
CA PHE A 490 21.59 32.72 13.28
C PHE A 490 21.91 31.61 12.28
N ALA A 491 22.78 30.66 12.63
CA ALA A 491 23.08 29.52 11.76
C ALA A 491 21.82 28.67 11.47
N VAL A 492 21.01 28.39 12.49
CA VAL A 492 19.72 27.69 12.36
C VAL A 492 18.76 28.49 11.47
N PHE A 493 18.67 29.80 11.69
CA PHE A 493 17.84 30.70 10.89
C PHE A 493 18.26 30.71 9.41
N THR A 494 19.55 30.92 9.14
CA THR A 494 20.12 30.94 7.79
C THR A 494 19.87 29.62 7.08
N TYR A 495 20.10 28.50 7.75
CA TYR A 495 19.84 27.18 7.16
C TYR A 495 18.36 26.97 6.87
N ALA A 496 17.47 27.26 7.84
CA ALA A 496 16.03 27.09 7.66
C ALA A 496 15.47 27.97 6.54
N LEU A 497 15.86 29.26 6.49
CA LEU A 497 15.39 30.18 5.44
C LEU A 497 15.93 29.79 4.06
N ALA A 498 17.21 29.40 3.96
CA ALA A 498 17.78 28.90 2.71
C ALA A 498 17.04 27.67 2.19
N MET A 499 16.72 26.72 3.07
CA MET A 499 15.98 25.52 2.68
C MET A 499 14.51 25.81 2.34
N LEU A 500 13.89 26.82 2.96
CA LEU A 500 12.56 27.32 2.59
C LEU A 500 12.58 27.97 1.19
N ALA A 501 13.54 28.85 0.93
CA ALA A 501 13.73 29.48 -0.38
C ALA A 501 14.05 28.47 -1.49
N GLY A 502 14.83 27.43 -1.17
CA GLY A 502 15.07 26.27 -2.03
C GLY A 502 13.81 25.48 -2.36
N ALA A 503 12.92 25.30 -1.37
CA ALA A 503 11.67 24.58 -1.56
C ALA A 503 10.64 25.36 -2.39
N LEU A 504 10.57 26.69 -2.23
CA LEU A 504 9.62 27.56 -2.91
C LEU A 504 10.00 27.88 -4.36
N SER A 505 11.29 27.78 -4.74
CA SER A 505 11.75 28.12 -6.10
C SER A 505 11.40 27.06 -7.16
N PHE A 506 11.01 25.85 -6.74
CA PHE A 506 10.80 24.67 -7.60
C PHE A 506 11.99 24.32 -8.51
N MET A 507 13.16 24.92 -8.31
CA MET A 507 14.35 24.61 -9.08
C MET A 507 14.85 23.18 -8.78
N PRO A 508 15.51 22.50 -9.74
CA PRO A 508 16.14 21.21 -9.53
C PRO A 508 17.04 21.22 -8.29
N GLY A 509 16.68 20.45 -7.25
CA GLY A 509 17.42 20.41 -5.99
C GLY A 509 17.40 21.71 -5.17
N GLY A 510 16.62 22.72 -5.57
CA GLY A 510 16.68 24.08 -5.01
C GLY A 510 18.00 24.80 -5.31
N LEU A 511 18.73 24.34 -6.34
CA LEU A 511 20.01 24.89 -6.76
C LEU A 511 19.87 26.36 -7.17
N GLY A 512 20.78 27.19 -6.70
CA GLY A 512 20.82 28.62 -6.93
C GLY A 512 20.09 29.41 -5.85
N SER A 513 18.84 29.08 -5.52
CA SER A 513 18.06 29.87 -4.56
C SER A 513 18.46 29.61 -3.11
N ALA A 514 18.64 28.35 -2.71
CA ALA A 514 19.08 28.02 -1.35
C ALA A 514 20.50 28.54 -1.11
N GLU A 515 21.38 28.38 -2.10
CA GLU A 515 22.76 28.83 -2.03
C GLU A 515 22.87 30.36 -1.96
N ALA A 516 22.10 31.09 -2.77
CA ALA A 516 22.09 32.56 -2.75
C ALA A 516 21.63 33.14 -1.41
N VAL A 517 20.55 32.60 -0.82
CA VAL A 517 20.06 33.04 0.49
C VAL A 517 21.07 32.73 1.58
N MET A 518 21.68 31.54 1.56
CA MET A 518 22.67 31.14 2.54
C MET A 518 23.91 32.03 2.48
N VAL A 519 24.50 32.20 1.29
CA VAL A 519 25.67 33.07 1.08
C VAL A 519 25.35 34.51 1.47
N GLY A 520 24.21 35.04 1.04
CA GLY A 520 23.80 36.42 1.35
C GLY A 520 23.66 36.68 2.85
N LEU A 521 23.06 35.75 3.60
CA LEU A 521 22.92 35.88 5.05
C LEU A 521 24.23 35.72 5.81
N LEU A 522 25.12 34.83 5.38
CA LEU A 522 26.44 34.68 5.97
C LEU A 522 27.30 35.93 5.75
N MET A 523 27.27 36.48 4.53
CA MET A 523 27.94 37.75 4.21
C MET A 523 27.36 38.92 4.99
N PHE A 524 26.03 38.96 5.16
CA PHE A 524 25.37 39.95 6.00
C PHE A 524 25.84 39.90 7.46
N LYS A 525 26.26 38.73 7.96
CA LYS A 525 26.90 38.57 9.27
C LYS A 525 28.42 38.70 9.27
N GLY A 526 29.00 39.23 8.20
CA GLY A 526 30.42 39.57 8.12
C GLY A 526 31.33 38.43 7.70
N MET A 527 30.80 37.30 7.22
CA MET A 527 31.62 36.24 6.65
C MET A 527 32.16 36.67 5.27
N PRO A 528 33.47 36.50 4.97
CA PRO A 528 34.01 36.79 3.65
C PRO A 528 33.27 36.01 2.56
N GLY A 529 33.05 36.64 1.40
CA GLY A 529 32.24 36.04 0.32
C GLY A 529 32.76 34.67 -0.13
N ALA A 530 34.07 34.50 -0.26
CA ALA A 530 34.69 33.22 -0.64
C ALA A 530 34.45 32.12 0.41
N ASP A 531 34.58 32.44 1.70
CA ASP A 531 34.33 31.49 2.79
C ASP A 531 32.82 31.16 2.88
N ALA A 532 31.93 32.13 2.66
CA ALA A 532 30.48 31.93 2.66
C ALA A 532 30.02 31.00 1.52
N ILE A 533 30.57 31.19 0.31
CA ILE A 533 30.33 30.31 -0.84
C ILE A 533 30.86 28.91 -0.53
N ALA A 534 32.08 28.80 -0.01
CA ALA A 534 32.69 27.52 0.31
C ALA A 534 31.91 26.74 1.38
N ALA A 535 31.50 27.41 2.47
CA ALA A 535 30.65 26.84 3.51
C ALA A 535 29.33 26.31 2.93
N THR A 536 28.67 27.13 2.11
CA THR A 536 27.40 26.80 1.46
C THR A 536 27.54 25.59 0.53
N LEU A 537 28.59 25.53 -0.28
CA LEU A 537 28.83 24.39 -1.16
C LEU A 537 29.15 23.12 -0.36
N LEU A 538 29.99 23.22 0.67
CA LEU A 538 30.38 22.08 1.49
C LEU A 538 29.18 21.45 2.22
N ILE A 539 28.31 22.25 2.84
CA ILE A 539 27.11 21.73 3.51
C ILE A 539 26.13 21.11 2.51
N ARG A 540 25.99 21.68 1.31
CA ARG A 540 25.10 21.15 0.25
C ARG A 540 25.64 19.85 -0.34
N LEU A 541 26.95 19.72 -0.47
CA LEU A 541 27.61 18.47 -0.83
C LEU A 541 27.31 17.38 0.21
N ALA A 542 27.46 17.71 1.49
CA ALA A 542 27.26 16.77 2.60
C ALA A 542 25.78 16.42 2.90
N THR A 543 24.81 17.23 2.45
CA THR A 543 23.37 17.04 2.74
C THR A 543 22.54 16.62 1.52
N LEU A 544 22.72 17.26 0.37
CA LEU A 544 21.97 16.97 -0.86
C LEU A 544 22.68 15.90 -1.68
N TRP A 545 23.94 16.13 -2.04
CA TRP A 545 24.68 15.22 -2.94
C TRP A 545 25.04 13.90 -2.28
N PHE A 546 25.29 13.91 -0.97
CA PHE A 546 25.44 12.68 -0.19
C PHE A 546 24.17 11.79 -0.26
N ALA A 547 22.97 12.38 -0.13
CA ALA A 547 21.72 11.65 -0.29
C ALA A 547 21.57 11.08 -1.71
N VAL A 548 21.88 11.88 -2.73
CA VAL A 548 21.82 11.47 -4.14
C VAL A 548 22.77 10.31 -4.41
N ALA A 549 23.99 10.36 -3.88
CA ALA A 549 24.98 9.29 -4.01
C ALA A 549 24.49 7.98 -3.37
N ILE A 550 24.00 8.03 -2.12
CA ILE A 550 23.40 6.86 -1.46
C ILE A 550 22.23 6.32 -2.28
N GLY A 551 21.36 7.21 -2.75
CA GLY A 551 20.18 6.82 -3.52
C GLY A 551 20.52 6.19 -4.85
N ALA A 552 21.51 6.71 -5.58
CA ALA A 552 21.98 6.14 -6.84
C ALA A 552 22.55 4.72 -6.65
N VAL A 553 23.36 4.50 -5.61
CA VAL A 553 23.89 3.17 -5.26
C VAL A 553 22.76 2.21 -4.85
N MET A 554 21.77 2.69 -4.11
CA MET A 554 20.62 1.86 -3.75
C MET A 554 19.76 1.52 -4.97
N LEU A 555 19.52 2.49 -5.87
CA LEU A 555 18.71 2.32 -7.07
C LEU A 555 19.38 1.36 -8.08
N SER A 556 20.72 1.41 -8.25
CA SER A 556 21.43 0.51 -9.17
C SER A 556 21.31 -0.97 -8.76
N ARG A 557 21.19 -1.25 -7.46
CA ARG A 557 20.94 -2.60 -6.93
C ARG A 557 19.56 -3.17 -7.30
N PHE A 558 18.61 -2.33 -7.72
CA PHE A 558 17.33 -2.78 -8.29
C PHE A 558 17.44 -3.10 -9.78
N ASN A 559 18.46 -2.58 -10.50
CA ASN A 559 18.67 -2.82 -11.93
C ASN A 559 19.58 -4.02 -12.23
N ALA A 560 20.28 -4.58 -11.24
CA ALA A 560 21.23 -5.68 -11.40
C ALA A 560 20.58 -7.08 -11.33
N ALA A 561 19.46 -7.27 -12.03
CA ALA A 561 18.88 -8.60 -12.29
C ALA A 561 19.43 -9.11 -13.65
N PRO A 562 20.15 -10.25 -13.72
CA PRO A 562 20.52 -10.79 -15.02
C PRO A 562 19.26 -11.17 -15.82
N PRO A 563 19.23 -10.95 -17.14
CA PRO A 563 18.13 -11.41 -17.98
C PRO A 563 18.18 -12.93 -18.06
N GLY A 564 17.42 -13.63 -17.21
CA GLY A 564 17.46 -15.08 -17.18
C GLY A 564 16.32 -15.72 -16.42
N ARG A 565 15.60 -16.60 -17.14
CA ARG A 565 14.62 -17.61 -16.70
C ARG A 565 13.20 -17.12 -16.42
N GLN A 566 12.40 -17.15 -17.48
CA GLN A 566 10.99 -17.54 -17.41
C GLN A 566 10.89 -18.98 -16.86
N PRO A 567 9.89 -19.25 -16.02
CA PRO A 567 9.00 -20.38 -16.28
C PRO A 567 7.56 -19.95 -16.53
#